data_AF-D2VWM3-F1
#
_entry.id   AF-D2VWM3-F1
#
_cell.length_a   1.000
_cell.length_b   1.000
_cell.length_c   1.000
_cell.angle_alpha   90.00
_cell.angle_beta   90.00
_cell.angle_gamma   90.00
#
_symmetry.space_group_name_H-M   'P 1'
#
loop_
_entity.id
_entity.type
_entity.pdbx_description
1 polymer ?
#
loop_
_entity_poly.entity_id
_entity_poly.type
_entity_poly.pdbx_seq_one_letter_code
_entity_poly.pdbx_strand_id
1 'polypeptide(L)'
;MNQLLKQATQLENKIEQKLITYQNLATKIEDELFQEPIVSNNISTSEQLFEAITEEIDHLLKELREVNDRMKEFIKDENNHSILSSSIVYQYEQHETFFNRIKQEFKSRRQRLANKKNRNDLLYISDEEDVNNENDSLLGSSRESEIQRLRDTNIRMQNLITQGHTSKAALEEQMEIFRNFDRVLNNMKGKSILI
;
A
#
# COMPACT_ATOMS: atom_id res chain seq x y z
N MET A 1 -15.73 5.77 -32.67
CA MET A 1 -15.97 5.02 -31.41
C MET A 1 -15.30 3.64 -31.34
N ASN A 2 -15.64 2.66 -32.19
CA ASN A 2 -15.09 1.29 -32.09
C ASN A 2 -13.55 1.20 -32.10
N GLN A 3 -12.88 2.07 -32.85
CA GLN A 3 -11.41 2.15 -32.84
C GLN A 3 -10.85 2.62 -31.50
N LEU A 4 -11.51 3.59 -30.85
CA LEU A 4 -11.11 4.07 -29.52
C LEU A 4 -11.28 2.97 -28.48
N LEU A 5 -12.39 2.23 -28.51
CA LEU A 5 -12.64 1.13 -27.57
C LEU A 5 -11.56 0.06 -27.67
N LYS A 6 -11.20 -0.33 -28.90
CA LYS A 6 -10.09 -1.25 -29.14
C LYS A 6 -8.75 -0.70 -28.64
N GLN A 7 -8.50 0.60 -28.84
CA GLN A 7 -7.28 1.25 -28.36
C GLN A 7 -7.21 1.25 -26.83
N ALA A 8 -8.32 1.57 -26.14
CA ALA A 8 -8.38 1.51 -24.68
C ALA A 8 -8.08 0.09 -24.18
N THR A 9 -8.76 -0.95 -24.70
CA THR A 9 -8.49 -2.35 -24.32
C THR A 9 -7.01 -2.72 -24.50
N GLN A 10 -6.37 -2.27 -25.58
CA GLN A 10 -4.94 -2.53 -25.81
C GLN A 10 -4.05 -1.85 -24.77
N LEU A 11 -4.37 -0.61 -24.40
CA LEU A 11 -3.64 0.12 -23.36
C LEU A 11 -3.84 -0.51 -21.99
N GLU A 12 -5.08 -0.89 -21.64
CA GLU A 12 -5.40 -1.57 -20.38
C GLU A 12 -4.58 -2.85 -20.22
N ASN A 13 -4.56 -3.71 -21.24
CA ASN A 13 -3.77 -4.95 -21.24
C ASN A 13 -2.27 -4.69 -21.05
N LYS A 14 -1.73 -3.64 -21.70
CA LYS A 14 -0.31 -3.26 -21.54
C LYS A 14 -0.03 -2.79 -20.11
N ILE A 15 -0.93 -1.98 -19.53
CA ILE A 15 -0.79 -1.49 -18.17
C ILE A 15 -0.81 -2.65 -17.18
N GLU A 16 -1.73 -3.60 -17.32
CA GLU A 16 -1.80 -4.78 -16.45
C GLU A 16 -0.51 -5.61 -16.50
N GLN A 17 0.01 -5.87 -17.70
CA GLN A 17 1.28 -6.58 -17.87
C GLN A 17 2.43 -5.85 -17.17
N LYS A 18 2.52 -4.53 -17.35
CA LYS A 18 3.57 -3.71 -16.71
C LYS A 18 3.42 -3.65 -15.20
N LEU A 19 2.20 -3.65 -14.67
CA LEU A 19 1.95 -3.70 -13.23
C LEU A 19 2.39 -5.02 -12.60
N ILE A 20 2.29 -6.13 -13.32
CA ILE A 20 2.83 -7.42 -12.87
C ILE A 20 4.37 -7.34 -12.83
N THR A 21 5.01 -6.85 -13.89
CA THR A 21 6.47 -6.68 -13.92
C THR A 21 6.94 -5.73 -12.81
N TYR A 22 6.25 -4.62 -12.61
CA TYR A 22 6.49 -3.65 -11.56
C TYR A 22 6.42 -4.30 -10.17
N GLN A 23 5.40 -5.12 -9.91
CA GLN A 23 5.26 -5.82 -8.63
C GLN A 23 6.41 -6.81 -8.40
N ASN A 24 6.80 -7.55 -9.43
CA ASN A 24 7.91 -8.50 -9.33
C ASN A 24 9.24 -7.78 -9.05
N LEU A 25 9.50 -6.65 -9.71
CA LEU A 25 10.68 -5.83 -9.43
C LEU A 25 10.64 -5.23 -8.03
N ALA A 26 9.48 -4.75 -7.58
CA ALA A 26 9.32 -4.24 -6.22
C ALA A 26 9.68 -5.31 -5.18
N THR A 27 9.16 -6.53 -5.33
CA THR A 27 9.51 -7.65 -4.43
C THR A 27 10.99 -7.99 -4.50
N LYS A 28 11.60 -7.99 -5.70
CA LYS A 28 13.03 -8.25 -5.86
C LYS A 28 13.90 -7.20 -5.18
N ILE A 29 13.55 -5.92 -5.33
CA ILE A 29 14.23 -4.81 -4.65
C ILE A 29 14.08 -4.96 -3.13
N GLU A 30 12.89 -5.34 -2.66
CA GLU A 30 12.68 -5.65 -1.23
C GLU A 30 13.60 -6.78 -0.76
N ASP A 31 13.66 -7.90 -1.47
CA ASP A 31 14.52 -9.03 -1.11
C ASP A 31 16.02 -8.64 -1.10
N GLU A 32 16.47 -7.88 -2.09
CA GLU A 32 17.83 -7.33 -2.18
C GLU A 32 18.13 -6.41 -0.98
N LEU A 33 17.16 -5.59 -0.55
CA LEU A 33 17.23 -4.70 0.62
C LEU A 33 17.27 -5.44 1.97
N PHE A 34 16.77 -6.68 2.04
CA PHE A 34 16.70 -7.48 3.28
C PHE A 34 17.83 -8.51 3.44
N GLN A 35 18.42 -9.02 2.35
CA GLN A 35 19.34 -10.16 2.43
C GLN A 35 20.82 -9.81 2.65
N GLU A 36 21.41 -8.77 2.04
CA GLU A 36 22.81 -8.37 2.32
C GLU A 36 23.08 -6.89 2.01
N PRO A 37 23.80 -6.13 2.87
CA PRO A 37 24.20 -4.74 2.58
C PRO A 37 25.39 -4.61 1.61
N ILE A 38 25.98 -5.71 1.15
CA ILE A 38 27.33 -5.70 0.56
C ILE A 38 27.27 -6.33 -0.83
N VAL A 39 26.96 -5.56 -1.86
CA VAL A 39 27.71 -5.38 -3.14
C VAL A 39 26.86 -4.45 -4.02
N SER A 40 27.14 -3.14 -3.92
CA SER A 40 26.38 -2.00 -4.47
C SER A 40 26.34 -1.85 -6.00
N ASN A 41 26.50 -2.92 -6.80
CA ASN A 41 26.50 -2.81 -8.27
C ASN A 41 25.22 -3.32 -8.94
N ASN A 42 24.46 -4.21 -8.29
CA ASN A 42 23.24 -4.77 -8.88
C ASN A 42 21.98 -3.96 -8.53
N ILE A 43 21.92 -3.37 -7.32
CA ILE A 43 20.81 -2.53 -6.85
C ILE A 43 20.54 -1.38 -7.83
N SER A 44 21.59 -0.72 -8.33
CA SER A 44 21.45 0.39 -9.27
C SER A 44 20.77 -0.04 -10.58
N THR A 45 20.98 -1.27 -11.05
CA THR A 45 20.32 -1.77 -12.26
C THR A 45 18.85 -2.14 -12.03
N SER A 46 18.53 -2.77 -10.90
CA SER A 46 17.14 -3.09 -10.51
C SER A 46 16.33 -1.79 -10.28
N GLU A 47 16.92 -0.80 -9.62
CA GLU A 47 16.29 0.51 -9.38
C GLU A 47 16.08 1.31 -10.67
N GLN A 48 17.06 1.34 -11.58
CA GLN A 48 16.91 2.00 -12.88
C GLN A 48 15.81 1.34 -13.72
N LEU A 49 15.76 0.01 -13.75
CA LEU A 49 14.68 -0.73 -14.42
C LEU A 49 13.32 -0.46 -13.77
N PHE A 50 13.28 -0.34 -12.45
CA PHE A 50 12.08 -0.01 -11.71
C PHE A 50 11.57 1.40 -12.03
N GLU A 51 12.45 2.39 -12.06
CA GLU A 51 12.08 3.76 -12.46
C GLU A 51 11.60 3.81 -13.91
N ALA A 52 12.30 3.13 -14.83
CA ALA A 52 11.89 3.05 -16.24
C ALA A 52 10.50 2.44 -16.41
N ILE A 53 10.18 1.36 -15.69
CA ILE A 53 8.82 0.77 -15.72
C ILE A 53 7.81 1.71 -15.04
N THR A 54 8.21 2.45 -14.01
CA THR A 54 7.35 3.46 -13.36
C THR A 54 6.93 4.54 -14.35
N GLU A 55 7.90 5.10 -15.07
CA GLU A 55 7.68 6.10 -16.11
C GLU A 55 6.82 5.55 -17.26
N GLU A 56 7.06 4.31 -17.67
CA GLU A 56 6.28 3.66 -18.73
C GLU A 56 4.80 3.47 -18.31
N ILE A 57 4.53 3.09 -17.06
CA ILE A 57 3.16 2.99 -16.54
C ILE A 57 2.50 4.37 -16.48
N ASP A 58 3.22 5.41 -16.01
CA ASP A 58 2.71 6.78 -15.99
C ASP A 58 2.38 7.28 -17.42
N HIS A 59 3.23 6.97 -18.39
CA HIS A 59 2.99 7.27 -19.80
C HIS A 59 1.77 6.54 -20.35
N LEU A 60 1.65 5.23 -20.13
CA LEU A 60 0.50 4.44 -20.58
C LEU A 60 -0.82 4.92 -19.93
N LEU A 61 -0.78 5.31 -18.66
CA LEU A 61 -1.94 5.91 -17.98
C LEU A 61 -2.33 7.25 -18.61
N LYS A 62 -1.34 8.08 -19.00
CA LYS A 62 -1.61 9.32 -19.72
C LYS A 62 -2.26 9.05 -21.08
N GLU A 63 -1.74 8.10 -21.86
CA GLU A 63 -2.34 7.72 -23.15
C GLU A 63 -3.77 7.18 -22.98
N LEU A 64 -4.00 6.31 -21.98
CA LEU A 64 -5.34 5.77 -21.71
C LEU A 64 -6.31 6.89 -21.32
N ARG A 65 -5.84 7.88 -20.56
CA ARG A 65 -6.64 9.06 -20.22
C ARG A 65 -7.03 9.86 -21.46
N GLU A 66 -6.09 10.12 -22.36
CA GLU A 66 -6.36 10.83 -23.62
C GLU A 66 -7.38 10.09 -24.48
N VAL A 67 -7.28 8.76 -24.56
CA VAL A 67 -8.26 7.92 -25.27
C VAL A 67 -9.64 7.99 -24.63
N ASN A 68 -9.73 7.92 -23.30
CA ASN A 68 -11.00 8.05 -22.58
C ASN A 68 -11.61 9.44 -22.74
N ASP A 69 -10.81 10.51 -22.70
CA ASP A 69 -11.30 11.87 -22.90
C ASP A 69 -11.86 12.04 -24.33
N ARG A 70 -11.20 11.45 -25.36
CA ARG A 70 -11.73 11.41 -26.74
C ARG A 70 -13.02 10.59 -26.87
N MET A 71 -13.15 9.48 -26.13
CA MET A 71 -14.41 8.72 -26.08
C MET A 71 -15.53 9.54 -25.44
N LYS A 72 -15.21 10.25 -24.35
CA LYS A 72 -16.13 11.12 -23.64
C LYS A 72 -16.64 12.25 -24.53
N GLU A 73 -15.74 12.88 -25.29
CA GLU A 73 -16.09 13.89 -26.29
C GLU A 73 -17.00 13.29 -27.37
N PHE A 74 -16.66 12.12 -27.90
CA PHE A 74 -17.48 11.44 -28.90
C PHE A 74 -18.90 11.14 -28.39
N ILE A 75 -19.04 10.72 -27.13
CA ILE A 75 -20.34 10.43 -26.50
C ILE A 75 -21.16 11.70 -26.24
N LYS A 76 -20.50 12.82 -25.92
CA LYS A 76 -21.14 14.10 -25.62
C LYS A 76 -21.55 14.90 -26.85
N ASP A 77 -20.95 14.61 -28.00
CA ASP A 77 -21.28 15.28 -29.26
C ASP A 77 -22.65 14.82 -29.76
N GLU A 78 -23.60 15.75 -29.80
CA GLU A 78 -25.00 15.49 -30.15
C GLU A 78 -25.15 14.90 -31.56
N ASN A 79 -24.21 15.22 -32.46
CA ASN A 79 -24.22 14.70 -33.84
C ASN A 79 -24.00 13.17 -33.89
N ASN A 80 -23.43 12.58 -32.85
CA ASN A 80 -23.13 11.16 -32.79
C ASN A 80 -24.23 10.33 -32.11
N HIS A 81 -25.29 10.93 -31.56
CA HIS A 81 -26.35 10.22 -30.82
C HIS A 81 -27.05 9.13 -31.64
N SER A 82 -27.18 9.30 -32.96
CA SER A 82 -27.77 8.29 -33.84
C SER A 82 -26.94 7.00 -33.96
N ILE A 83 -25.65 7.05 -33.60
CA ILE A 83 -24.67 5.96 -33.71
C ILE A 83 -24.34 5.37 -32.32
N LEU A 84 -24.67 6.08 -31.23
CA LEU A 84 -24.41 5.66 -29.86
C LEU A 84 -25.47 4.65 -29.40
N SER A 85 -25.02 3.43 -29.11
CA SER A 85 -25.84 2.43 -28.41
C SER A 85 -25.58 2.47 -26.90
N SER A 86 -26.56 2.04 -26.10
CA SER A 86 -26.39 1.88 -24.65
C SER A 86 -25.18 1.00 -24.29
N SER A 87 -24.91 -0.03 -25.10
CA SER A 87 -23.73 -0.90 -24.92
C SER A 87 -22.41 -0.15 -25.10
N ILE A 88 -22.33 0.80 -26.04
CA ILE A 88 -21.11 1.60 -26.28
C ILE A 88 -20.85 2.54 -25.11
N VAL A 89 -21.91 3.17 -24.58
CA VAL A 89 -21.81 4.07 -23.42
C VAL A 89 -21.36 3.28 -22.19
N TYR A 90 -21.96 2.11 -21.94
CA TYR A 90 -21.56 1.21 -20.87
C TYR A 90 -20.08 0.78 -20.99
N GLN A 91 -19.62 0.41 -22.19
CA GLN A 91 -18.21 0.04 -22.40
C GLN A 91 -17.26 1.19 -22.05
N TYR A 92 -17.60 2.42 -22.44
CA TYR A 92 -16.83 3.61 -22.04
C TYR A 92 -16.81 3.80 -20.51
N GLU A 93 -17.94 3.66 -19.83
CA GLU A 93 -18.02 3.77 -18.37
C GLU A 93 -17.11 2.74 -17.68
N GLN A 94 -17.01 1.54 -18.26
CA GLN A 94 -16.10 0.50 -17.78
C GLN A 94 -14.63 0.89 -17.97
N HIS A 95 -14.25 1.47 -19.13
CA HIS A 95 -12.90 1.98 -19.35
C HIS A 95 -12.53 3.14 -18.40
N GLU A 96 -13.47 4.04 -18.10
CA GLU A 96 -13.27 5.09 -17.09
C GLU A 96 -13.12 4.51 -15.67
N THR A 97 -13.92 3.51 -15.32
CA THR A 97 -13.84 2.83 -14.03
C THR A 97 -12.50 2.11 -13.87
N PHE A 98 -12.07 1.39 -14.91
CA PHE A 98 -10.78 0.73 -14.96
C PHE A 98 -9.64 1.73 -14.76
N PHE A 99 -9.63 2.83 -15.52
CA PHE A 99 -8.60 3.85 -15.43
C PHE A 99 -8.47 4.42 -14.00
N ASN A 100 -9.60 4.79 -13.39
CA ASN A 100 -9.60 5.35 -12.04
C ASN A 100 -9.10 4.35 -11.00
N ARG A 101 -9.53 3.09 -11.10
CA ARG A 101 -9.07 2.01 -10.22
C ARG A 101 -7.55 1.82 -10.32
N ILE A 102 -7.04 1.65 -11.53
CA ILE A 102 -5.61 1.37 -11.74
C ILE A 102 -4.76 2.57 -11.34
N LYS A 103 -5.18 3.80 -11.64
CA LYS A 103 -4.47 5.01 -11.22
C LYS A 103 -4.31 5.07 -9.70
N GLN A 104 -5.38 4.79 -8.96
CA GLN A 104 -5.34 4.77 -7.48
C GLN A 104 -4.47 3.63 -6.96
N GLU A 105 -4.60 2.44 -7.54
CA GLU A 105 -3.82 1.27 -7.16
C GLU A 105 -2.32 1.51 -7.37
N PHE A 106 -1.93 2.01 -8.55
CA PHE A 106 -0.54 2.30 -8.87
C PHE A 106 0.06 3.35 -7.93
N LYS A 107 -0.67 4.43 -7.65
CA LYS A 107 -0.26 5.45 -6.67
C LYS A 107 -0.03 4.84 -5.27
N SER A 108 -0.94 3.98 -4.82
CA SER A 108 -0.83 3.28 -3.53
C SER A 108 0.39 2.36 -3.48
N ARG A 109 0.65 1.61 -4.56
CA ARG A 109 1.84 0.75 -4.68
C ARG A 109 3.14 1.56 -4.63
N ARG A 110 3.23 2.68 -5.36
CA ARG A 110 4.38 3.61 -5.30
C ARG A 110 4.62 4.12 -3.89
N GLN A 111 3.57 4.59 -3.22
CA GLN A 111 3.69 5.11 -1.85
C GLN A 111 4.17 4.05 -0.85
N ARG A 112 3.66 2.82 -0.96
CA ARG A 112 4.09 1.70 -0.10
C ARG A 112 5.58 1.40 -0.27
N LEU A 113 6.07 1.36 -1.51
CA LEU A 113 7.50 1.10 -1.76
C LEU A 113 8.39 2.25 -1.26
N ALA A 114 8.00 3.50 -1.53
CA ALA A 114 8.73 4.67 -1.03
C ALA A 114 8.84 4.66 0.51
N ASN A 115 7.73 4.36 1.20
CA ASN A 115 7.74 4.23 2.66
C ASN A 115 8.65 3.10 3.16
N LYS A 116 8.71 1.97 2.42
CA LYS A 116 9.61 0.85 2.76
C LYS A 116 11.09 1.23 2.57
N LYS A 117 11.42 1.90 1.46
CA LYS A 117 12.78 2.41 1.21
C LYS A 117 13.20 3.39 2.31
N ASN A 118 12.38 4.40 2.60
CA ASN A 118 12.64 5.36 3.68
C ASN A 118 12.82 4.68 5.05
N ARG A 119 12.03 3.63 5.34
CA ARG A 119 12.19 2.86 6.57
C ARG A 119 13.53 2.12 6.59
N ASN A 120 13.96 1.56 5.47
CA ASN A 120 15.26 0.88 5.41
C ASN A 120 16.41 1.89 5.53
N ASP A 121 16.32 3.05 4.87
CA ASP A 121 17.33 4.11 4.99
C ASP A 121 17.48 4.59 6.46
N LEU A 122 16.36 4.71 7.20
CA LEU A 122 16.39 5.06 8.63
C LEU A 122 17.01 3.95 9.50
N LEU A 123 16.80 2.68 9.16
CA LEU A 123 17.43 1.55 9.85
C LEU A 123 18.93 1.48 9.52
N TYR A 124 19.30 1.74 8.26
CA TYR A 124 20.68 1.77 7.80
C TYR A 124 21.50 2.87 8.48
N ILE A 125 20.94 4.06 8.67
CA ILE A 125 21.58 5.12 9.47
C ILE A 125 21.82 4.64 10.91
N SER A 126 20.93 3.83 11.46
CA SER A 126 21.10 3.28 12.81
C SER A 126 22.21 2.22 12.87
N ASP A 127 22.33 1.38 11.83
CA ASP A 127 23.34 0.31 11.76
C ASP A 127 24.74 0.84 11.37
N GLU A 128 24.86 1.83 10.47
CA GLU A 128 26.14 2.48 10.13
C GLU A 128 26.67 3.37 11.25
N GLU A 129 25.80 4.00 12.06
CA GLU A 129 26.26 4.69 13.27
C GLU A 129 26.81 3.68 14.29
N ASP A 130 26.21 2.49 14.44
CA ASP A 130 26.75 1.45 15.33
C ASP A 130 28.12 0.91 14.84
N VAL A 131 28.35 0.80 13.52
CA VAL A 131 29.63 0.31 12.95
C VAL A 131 30.74 1.38 12.94
N ASN A 132 30.42 2.64 12.69
CA ASN A 132 31.43 3.71 12.71
C ASN A 132 31.82 4.16 14.14
N ASN A 133 30.98 3.88 15.15
CA ASN A 133 31.25 4.26 16.54
C ASN A 133 32.22 3.32 17.29
N GLU A 134 32.56 2.14 16.77
CA GLU A 134 33.64 1.31 17.36
C GLU A 134 35.04 1.91 17.14
N ASN A 135 35.20 2.86 16.20
CA ASN A 135 36.51 3.44 15.85
C ASN A 135 36.79 4.83 16.45
N ASP A 136 35.83 5.50 17.12
CA ASP A 136 36.03 6.84 17.67
C ASP A 136 36.00 6.84 19.21
N SER A 137 37.06 6.28 19.79
CA SER A 137 37.21 5.99 21.24
C SER A 137 37.45 7.19 22.16
N LEU A 138 36.99 8.40 21.81
CA LEU A 138 37.26 9.62 22.60
C LEU A 138 36.05 10.43 23.09
N LEU A 139 34.81 9.99 22.83
CA LEU A 139 33.57 10.65 23.31
C LEU A 139 32.56 9.73 24.05
N GLY A 140 32.98 8.51 24.44
CA GLY A 140 32.09 7.39 24.82
C GLY A 140 31.09 7.62 25.96
N SER A 141 31.42 8.37 27.02
CA SER A 141 30.59 8.34 28.25
C SER A 141 29.21 9.01 28.12
N SER A 142 29.06 10.05 27.31
CA SER A 142 27.79 10.81 27.25
C SER A 142 26.82 10.22 26.23
N ARG A 143 27.33 9.66 25.13
CA ARG A 143 26.53 9.13 24.02
C ARG A 143 26.04 7.70 24.27
N GLU A 144 26.86 6.88 24.92
CA GLU A 144 26.45 5.54 25.41
C GLU A 144 25.30 5.63 26.42
N SER A 145 25.32 6.67 27.27
CA SER A 145 24.23 6.93 28.21
C SER A 145 22.93 7.38 27.54
N GLU A 146 23.00 7.97 26.33
CA GLU A 146 21.83 8.38 25.54
C GLU A 146 21.25 7.21 24.74
N ILE A 147 22.09 6.39 24.13
CA ILE A 147 21.69 5.16 23.44
C ILE A 147 20.99 4.21 24.44
N GLN A 148 21.54 4.05 25.64
CA GLN A 148 20.92 3.23 26.68
C GLN A 148 19.53 3.77 27.08
N ARG A 149 19.37 5.08 27.20
CA ARG A 149 18.06 5.71 27.48
C ARG A 149 17.05 5.47 26.36
N LEU A 150 17.46 5.58 25.10
CA LEU A 150 16.59 5.32 23.96
C LEU A 150 16.16 3.85 23.92
N ARG A 151 17.09 2.92 24.18
CA ARG A 151 16.79 1.48 24.26
C ARG A 151 15.84 1.16 25.41
N ASP A 152 16.07 1.73 26.60
CA ASP A 152 15.18 1.58 27.77
C ASP A 152 13.78 2.15 27.49
N THR A 153 13.70 3.28 26.78
CA THR A 153 12.44 3.91 26.40
C THR A 153 11.68 3.05 25.40
N ASN A 154 12.36 2.47 24.41
CA ASN A 154 11.75 1.58 23.42
C ASN A 154 11.20 0.30 24.07
N ILE A 155 11.97 -0.33 24.96
CA ILE A 155 11.52 -1.50 25.74
C ILE A 155 10.28 -1.16 26.58
N ARG A 156 10.27 0.01 27.26
CA ARG A 156 9.10 0.46 28.02
C ARG A 156 7.88 0.66 27.13
N MET A 157 8.04 1.27 25.95
CA MET A 157 6.94 1.46 25.00
C MET A 157 6.38 0.12 24.50
N GLN A 158 7.24 -0.84 24.15
CA GLN A 158 6.82 -2.18 23.74
C GLN A 158 6.06 -2.90 24.85
N ASN A 159 6.52 -2.79 26.10
CA ASN A 159 5.82 -3.35 27.24
C ASN A 159 4.44 -2.71 27.46
N LEU A 160 4.32 -1.38 27.30
CA LEU A 160 3.04 -0.68 27.39
C LEU A 160 2.08 -1.08 26.28
N ILE A 161 2.55 -1.25 25.04
CA ILE A 161 1.73 -1.72 23.92
C ILE A 161 1.23 -3.13 24.21
N THR A 162 2.11 -4.03 24.66
CA THR A 162 1.77 -5.40 25.02
C THR A 162 0.74 -5.44 26.14
N GLN A 163 0.92 -4.64 27.19
CA GLN A 163 -0.03 -4.50 28.29
C GLN A 163 -1.38 -3.93 27.82
N GLY A 164 -1.37 -2.98 26.88
CA GLY A 164 -2.57 -2.45 26.27
C GLY A 164 -3.34 -3.52 25.49
N HIS A 165 -2.64 -4.37 24.74
CA HIS A 165 -3.26 -5.48 24.03
C HIS A 165 -3.86 -6.53 24.98
N THR A 166 -3.14 -6.92 26.03
CA THR A 166 -3.65 -7.90 27.00
C THR A 166 -4.82 -7.34 27.81
N SER A 167 -4.76 -6.07 28.22
CA SER A 167 -5.86 -5.40 28.91
C SER A 167 -7.10 -5.27 28.04
N LYS A 168 -6.92 -4.94 26.75
CA LYS A 168 -8.03 -4.88 25.79
C LYS A 168 -8.69 -6.25 25.63
N ALA A 169 -7.91 -7.31 25.44
CA ALA A 169 -8.44 -8.66 25.30
C ALA A 169 -9.23 -9.11 26.55
N ALA A 170 -8.72 -8.82 27.75
CA ALA A 170 -9.43 -9.12 29.00
C ALA A 170 -10.75 -8.36 29.15
N LEU A 171 -10.82 -7.09 28.71
CA LEU A 171 -12.06 -6.32 28.70
C LEU A 171 -13.08 -6.87 27.69
N GLU A 172 -12.62 -7.30 26.52
CA GLU A 172 -13.49 -7.94 25.53
C GLU A 172 -14.11 -9.24 26.07
N GLU A 173 -13.32 -10.06 26.76
CA GLU A 173 -13.80 -11.27 27.43
C GLU A 173 -14.83 -10.95 28.53
N GLN A 174 -14.54 -9.95 29.38
CA GLN A 174 -15.50 -9.50 30.40
C GLN A 174 -16.82 -9.00 29.78
N MET A 175 -16.74 -8.23 28.70
CA MET A 175 -17.93 -7.76 27.99
C MET A 175 -18.75 -8.91 27.40
N GLU A 176 -18.10 -9.97 26.92
CA GLU A 176 -18.80 -11.16 26.45
C GLU A 176 -19.54 -11.88 27.59
N ILE A 177 -18.90 -12.00 28.76
CA ILE A 177 -19.53 -12.55 29.96
C ILE A 177 -20.75 -11.74 30.37
N PHE A 178 -20.65 -10.39 30.39
CA PHE A 178 -21.79 -9.52 30.70
C PHE A 178 -22.95 -9.71 29.71
N ARG A 179 -22.65 -9.75 28.40
CA ARG A 179 -23.68 -9.99 27.38
C ARG A 179 -24.36 -11.35 27.56
N ASN A 180 -23.59 -12.38 27.94
CA ASN A 180 -24.15 -13.70 28.22
C ASN A 180 -25.02 -13.69 29.48
N PHE A 181 -24.63 -12.95 30.52
CA PHE A 181 -25.44 -12.76 31.72
C PHE A 181 -26.76 -12.04 31.41
N ASP A 182 -26.71 -10.96 30.62
CA ASP A 182 -27.91 -10.24 30.16
C ASP A 182 -28.86 -11.14 29.37
N ARG A 183 -28.32 -12.00 28.48
CA ARG A 183 -29.13 -12.99 27.75
C ARG A 183 -29.82 -13.97 28.70
N VAL A 184 -29.11 -14.50 29.69
CA VAL A 184 -29.67 -15.44 30.67
C VAL A 184 -30.76 -14.76 31.53
N LEU A 185 -30.50 -13.55 32.01
CA LEU A 185 -31.48 -12.75 32.76
C LEU A 185 -32.74 -12.46 31.94
N ASN A 186 -32.60 -12.07 30.68
CA ASN A 186 -33.72 -11.81 29.79
C ASN A 186 -34.54 -13.08 29.51
N ASN A 187 -33.86 -14.22 29.34
CA ASN A 187 -34.53 -15.52 29.19
C ASN A 187 -35.29 -15.95 30.46
N MET A 188 -34.80 -15.60 31.65
CA MET A 188 -35.51 -15.87 32.91
C MET A 188 -36.72 -14.95 33.10
N LYS A 189 -36.61 -13.65 32.78
CA LYS A 189 -37.75 -12.72 32.81
C LYS A 189 -38.86 -13.13 31.83
N GLY A 190 -38.50 -13.63 30.65
CA GLY A 190 -39.47 -14.15 29.67
C GLY A 190 -40.22 -15.40 30.14
N LYS A 191 -39.61 -16.23 31.01
CA LYS A 191 -40.26 -17.43 31.60
C LYS A 191 -41.15 -17.12 32.80
N SER A 192 -40.90 -16.05 33.55
CA SER A 192 -41.72 -15.67 34.71
C SER A 192 -43.07 -15.01 34.36
N ILE A 193 -43.34 -14.69 33.09
CA ILE A 193 -44.61 -14.06 32.66
C ILE A 193 -45.68 -15.12 32.29
N LEU A 194 -45.37 -16.41 32.39
CA LEU A 194 -46.24 -17.53 31.97
C LEU A 194 -46.85 -18.35 33.13
N ILE A 195 -46.98 -17.77 34.32
CA ILE A 195 -47.77 -18.33 35.44
C ILE A 195 -48.79 -17.29 35.86
#